data_AF-A0A956THD9-F1
#
_entry.id   AF-A0A956THD9-F1
#
_cell.length_a   1.000
_cell.length_b   1.000
_cell.length_c   1.000
_cell.angle_alpha   90.00
_cell.angle_beta   90.00
_cell.angle_gamma   90.00
#
_symmetry.space_group_name_H-M   'P 1'
#
loop_
_entity.id
_entity.type
_entity.pdbx_description
1 polymer ?
#
loop_
_entity_poly.entity_id
_entity_poly.type
_entity_poly.pdbx_seq_one_letter_code
_entity_poly.pdbx_strand_id
1 'polypeptide(L)'
;MNIGKLGVFLFNDSMTAQQTADLARKAEQWGYGAYWFTEARGRNSFAHAGWLLSQTSKLVIATGIANIYARDAQATVGARFALNEQSDNRFLLGLGVSHAPLVEGLRGHNYGKPLAFMREYLDKMGQAVYDAPKPKGDSEIVLAALGPKMLKLAGEKADGAHPYNVTPEHTAQARKILGPNKKLYVEHKVMLETDPAKARAAGRQAL
;
A
#
# COMPACT_ATOMS: atom_id res chain seq x y z
N MET A 1 6.54 7.90 10.59
CA MET A 1 6.24 6.54 11.11
C MET A 1 7.53 5.69 11.18
N ASN A 2 7.65 4.71 12.09
CA ASN A 2 8.84 3.82 12.15
C ASN A 2 8.48 2.39 11.71
N ILE A 3 8.67 2.09 10.42
CA ILE A 3 8.38 0.76 9.86
C ILE A 3 9.59 -0.20 9.88
N GLY A 4 10.74 0.22 10.42
CA GLY A 4 11.98 -0.55 10.37
C GLY A 4 12.46 -0.86 8.94
N LYS A 5 13.17 -1.99 8.79
CA LYS A 5 13.73 -2.44 7.49
C LYS A 5 12.82 -3.39 6.72
N LEU A 6 11.97 -4.15 7.43
CA LEU A 6 11.23 -5.27 6.86
C LEU A 6 9.74 -5.17 7.22
N GLY A 7 8.91 -5.49 6.23
CA GLY A 7 7.48 -5.75 6.40
C GLY A 7 7.09 -7.05 5.69
N VAL A 8 5.85 -7.48 5.90
CA VAL A 8 5.24 -8.60 5.17
C VAL A 8 4.21 -8.06 4.18
N PHE A 9 4.12 -8.64 2.98
CA PHE A 9 3.11 -8.31 1.97
C PHE A 9 2.29 -9.55 1.68
N LEU A 10 0.97 -9.46 1.87
CA LEU A 10 0.10 -10.62 1.90
C LEU A 10 -1.21 -10.41 1.11
N PHE A 11 -1.63 -11.48 0.44
CA PHE A 11 -2.93 -11.56 -0.21
C PHE A 11 -3.90 -12.27 0.74
N ASN A 12 -4.81 -11.50 1.34
CA ASN A 12 -5.62 -11.97 2.47
C ASN A 12 -7.04 -12.40 2.10
N ASP A 13 -7.45 -12.29 0.83
CA ASP A 13 -8.86 -12.46 0.45
C ASP A 13 -9.41 -13.86 0.75
N SER A 14 -8.57 -14.90 0.76
CA SER A 14 -8.94 -16.28 1.13
C SER A 14 -8.97 -16.56 2.63
N MET A 15 -8.49 -15.64 3.46
CA MET A 15 -8.46 -15.80 4.92
C MET A 15 -9.75 -15.29 5.55
N THR A 16 -10.09 -15.75 6.75
CA THR A 16 -11.12 -15.14 7.62
C THR A 16 -10.56 -13.90 8.32
N ALA A 17 -11.43 -13.05 8.87
CA ALA A 17 -10.98 -11.88 9.66
C ALA A 17 -10.08 -12.29 10.84
N GLN A 18 -10.40 -13.40 11.51
CA GLN A 18 -9.58 -13.90 12.62
C GLN A 18 -8.21 -14.39 12.14
N GLN A 19 -8.14 -15.12 11.03
CA GLN A 19 -6.87 -15.59 10.46
C GLN A 19 -5.95 -14.41 10.09
N THR A 20 -6.50 -13.33 9.52
CA THR A 20 -5.72 -12.13 9.23
C THR A 20 -5.22 -11.43 10.49
N ALA A 21 -6.02 -11.40 11.56
CA ALA A 21 -5.62 -10.85 12.86
C ALA A 21 -4.50 -11.66 13.51
N ASP A 22 -4.62 -12.99 13.48
CA ASP A 22 -3.59 -13.90 13.99
C ASP A 22 -2.26 -13.72 13.24
N LEU A 23 -2.31 -13.55 11.92
CA LEU A 23 -1.12 -13.33 11.11
C LEU A 23 -0.50 -11.94 11.36
N ALA A 24 -1.31 -10.90 11.55
CA ALA A 24 -0.82 -9.57 11.92
C ALA A 24 -0.13 -9.59 13.30
N ARG A 25 -0.73 -10.23 14.31
CA ARG A 25 -0.10 -10.43 15.62
C ARG A 25 1.22 -11.19 15.53
N LYS A 26 1.28 -12.27 14.73
CA LYS A 26 2.52 -13.03 14.50
C LYS A 26 3.59 -12.16 13.82
N ALA A 27 3.23 -11.38 12.80
CA ALA A 27 4.17 -10.48 12.14
C ALA A 27 4.75 -9.45 13.12
N GLU A 28 3.92 -8.87 14.00
CA GLU A 28 4.36 -7.97 15.08
C GLU A 28 5.31 -8.68 16.06
N GLN A 29 4.95 -9.88 16.51
CA GLN A 29 5.79 -10.68 17.43
C GLN A 29 7.14 -11.07 16.82
N TRP A 30 7.19 -11.31 15.50
CA TRP A 30 8.42 -11.58 14.77
C TRP A 30 9.25 -10.32 14.47
N GLY A 31 8.76 -9.14 14.85
CA GLY A 31 9.48 -7.88 14.70
C GLY A 31 9.40 -7.25 13.31
N TYR A 32 8.46 -7.67 12.46
CA TYR A 32 8.17 -6.93 11.24
C TYR A 32 7.57 -5.58 11.59
N GLY A 33 8.02 -4.52 10.92
CA GLY A 33 7.53 -3.17 11.21
C GLY A 33 6.27 -2.80 10.44
N ALA A 34 5.95 -3.51 9.35
CA ALA A 34 4.76 -3.25 8.56
C ALA A 34 4.07 -4.51 8.02
N TYR A 35 2.75 -4.45 7.91
CA TYR A 35 1.89 -5.43 7.28
C TYR A 35 1.17 -4.79 6.10
N TRP A 36 1.55 -5.20 4.90
CA TRP A 36 0.98 -4.74 3.64
C TRP A 36 -0.05 -5.73 3.11
N PHE A 37 -1.20 -5.23 2.66
CA PHE A 37 -2.23 -6.07 2.05
C PHE A 37 -2.89 -5.39 0.85
N THR A 38 -3.44 -6.20 -0.04
CA THR A 38 -3.95 -5.75 -1.35
C THR A 38 -5.42 -5.39 -1.35
N GLU A 39 -5.83 -4.55 -2.30
CA GLU A 39 -7.23 -4.39 -2.69
C GLU A 39 -7.50 -4.83 -4.12
N ALA A 40 -8.43 -5.77 -4.28
CA ALA A 40 -8.95 -6.13 -5.59
C ALA A 40 -10.47 -6.36 -5.53
N ARG A 41 -10.88 -7.59 -5.24
CA ARG A 41 -12.28 -8.04 -5.29
C ARG A 41 -12.87 -8.36 -3.93
N GLY A 42 -12.04 -8.73 -2.96
CA GLY A 42 -12.50 -9.10 -1.62
C GLY A 42 -12.70 -7.90 -0.72
N ARG A 43 -11.87 -7.78 0.31
CA ARG A 43 -12.10 -6.86 1.42
C ARG A 43 -12.00 -5.39 1.01
N ASN A 44 -12.86 -4.56 1.58
CA ASN A 44 -12.62 -3.12 1.60
C ASN A 44 -11.38 -2.81 2.43
N SER A 45 -10.43 -2.06 1.86
CA SER A 45 -9.12 -1.89 2.50
C SER A 45 -9.16 -1.13 3.81
N PHE A 46 -10.00 -0.11 3.92
CA PHE A 46 -10.01 0.74 5.12
C PHE A 46 -10.75 0.07 6.27
N ALA A 47 -11.83 -0.66 5.99
CA ALA A 47 -12.48 -1.51 6.99
C ALA A 47 -11.51 -2.60 7.49
N HIS A 48 -10.75 -3.23 6.58
CA HIS A 48 -9.77 -4.24 6.96
C HIS A 48 -8.59 -3.65 7.75
N ALA A 49 -8.10 -2.48 7.36
CA ALA A 49 -7.04 -1.79 8.09
C ALA A 49 -7.47 -1.46 9.52
N GLY A 50 -8.68 -0.92 9.71
CA GLY A 50 -9.23 -0.62 11.03
C GLY A 50 -9.29 -1.86 11.92
N TRP A 51 -9.75 -2.99 11.37
CA TRP A 51 -9.69 -4.28 12.03
C TRP A 51 -8.26 -4.62 12.46
N LEU A 52 -7.29 -4.71 11.55
CA LEU A 52 -5.92 -5.11 11.89
C LEU A 52 -5.22 -4.16 12.86
N LEU A 53 -5.47 -2.86 12.77
CA LEU A 53 -4.93 -1.86 13.69
C LEU A 53 -5.42 -2.09 15.12
N SER A 54 -6.69 -2.48 15.30
CA SER A 54 -7.25 -2.85 16.61
C SER A 54 -6.69 -4.15 17.19
N GLN A 55 -6.08 -4.99 16.35
CA GLN A 55 -5.58 -6.31 16.73
C GLN A 55 -4.07 -6.30 17.04
N THR A 56 -3.41 -5.15 16.89
CA THR A 56 -1.96 -4.96 17.00
C THR A 56 -1.65 -3.68 17.77
N SER A 57 -0.44 -3.59 18.34
CA SER A 57 -0.06 -2.49 19.24
C SER A 57 0.99 -1.55 18.67
N LYS A 58 1.85 -2.04 17.76
CA LYS A 58 3.02 -1.36 17.21
C LYS A 58 3.12 -1.48 15.70
N LEU A 59 2.56 -2.55 15.14
CA LEU A 59 2.65 -2.87 13.72
C LEU A 59 1.98 -1.78 12.90
N VAL A 60 2.69 -1.33 11.87
CA VAL A 60 2.13 -0.46 10.86
C VAL A 60 1.28 -1.29 9.91
N ILE A 61 0.05 -0.85 9.68
CA ILE A 61 -0.85 -1.48 8.73
C ILE A 61 -0.88 -0.62 7.46
N ALA A 62 -0.53 -1.24 6.33
CA ALA A 62 -0.30 -0.54 5.08
C ALA A 62 -1.15 -1.12 3.95
N THR A 63 -1.74 -0.25 3.13
CA THR A 63 -2.41 -0.70 1.92
C THR A 63 -1.39 -0.81 0.78
N GLY A 64 -1.32 -1.98 0.15
CA GLY A 64 -0.46 -2.27 -1.01
C GLY A 64 -1.28 -2.78 -2.21
N ILE A 65 -2.29 -2.08 -2.73
CA ILE A 65 -2.66 -0.68 -2.50
C ILE A 65 -4.17 -0.53 -2.26
N ALA A 66 -4.58 0.63 -1.78
CA ALA A 66 -5.95 1.10 -1.82
C ALA A 66 -6.21 1.72 -3.21
N ASN A 67 -7.24 1.23 -3.90
CA ASN A 67 -7.59 1.63 -5.25
C ASN A 67 -8.35 2.97 -5.25
N ILE A 68 -7.82 3.97 -5.95
CA ILE A 68 -8.44 5.30 -6.04
C ILE A 68 -9.75 5.33 -6.85
N TYR A 69 -10.05 4.28 -7.62
CA TYR A 69 -11.33 4.12 -8.31
C TYR A 69 -12.41 3.46 -7.44
N ALA A 70 -12.12 3.17 -6.17
CA ALA A 70 -13.09 2.53 -5.28
C ALA A 70 -13.61 3.47 -4.19
N ARG A 71 -13.30 4.78 -4.31
CA ARG A 71 -13.64 5.85 -3.35
C ARG A 71 -13.17 7.21 -3.87
N ASP A 72 -13.90 8.26 -3.56
CA ASP A 72 -13.45 9.63 -3.84
C ASP A 72 -12.33 10.09 -2.87
N ALA A 73 -11.71 11.23 -3.21
CA ALA A 73 -10.58 11.78 -2.47
C ALA A 73 -10.95 12.25 -1.05
N GLN A 74 -12.16 12.79 -0.86
CA GLN A 74 -12.64 13.29 0.43
C GLN A 74 -12.83 12.10 1.41
N ALA A 75 -13.44 11.02 0.94
CA ALA A 75 -13.60 9.78 1.71
C ALA A 75 -12.24 9.16 2.07
N THR A 76 -11.26 9.18 1.15
CA THR A 76 -9.90 8.67 1.43
C THR A 76 -9.19 9.46 2.52
N VAL A 77 -9.26 10.79 2.49
CA VAL A 77 -8.64 11.62 3.53
C VAL A 77 -9.30 11.36 4.88
N GLY A 78 -10.64 11.33 4.92
CA GLY A 78 -11.39 11.03 6.14
C GLY A 78 -10.99 9.69 6.76
N ALA A 79 -10.94 8.63 5.94
CA ALA A 79 -10.52 7.31 6.41
C ALA A 79 -9.06 7.27 6.86
N ARG A 80 -8.13 7.86 6.09
CA ARG A 80 -6.70 7.89 6.45
C ARG A 80 -6.48 8.59 7.79
N PHE A 81 -7.14 9.71 8.04
CA PHE A 81 -7.01 10.46 9.28
C PHE A 81 -7.66 9.72 10.45
N ALA A 82 -8.88 9.19 10.29
CA ALA A 82 -9.52 8.38 11.33
C ALA A 82 -8.66 7.17 11.71
N LEU A 83 -8.14 6.43 10.73
CA LEU A 83 -7.29 5.26 10.96
C LEU A 83 -5.97 5.63 11.67
N ASN A 84 -5.37 6.77 11.37
CA ASN A 84 -4.16 7.23 12.05
C ASN A 84 -4.44 7.78 13.45
N GLU A 85 -5.54 8.51 13.63
CA GLU A 85 -5.95 9.03 14.94
C GLU A 85 -6.23 7.89 15.93
N GLN A 86 -7.03 6.90 15.54
CA GLN A 86 -7.39 5.77 16.40
C GLN A 86 -6.22 4.80 16.71
N SER A 87 -5.12 4.87 15.95
CA SER A 87 -4.04 3.89 16.03
C SER A 87 -2.69 4.47 16.44
N ASP A 88 -2.65 5.74 16.81
CA ASP A 88 -1.41 6.49 17.08
C ASP A 88 -0.44 6.46 15.88
N ASN A 89 -0.95 6.87 14.72
CA ASN A 89 -0.21 7.04 13.47
C ASN A 89 0.41 5.74 12.92
N ARG A 90 -0.29 4.61 13.04
CA ARG A 90 0.15 3.29 12.53
C ARG A 90 -0.48 2.91 11.19
N PHE A 91 -1.21 3.80 10.52
CA PHE A 91 -1.79 3.52 9.21
C PHE A 91 -1.03 4.21 8.07
N LEU A 92 -0.45 3.41 7.17
CA LEU A 92 0.26 3.87 5.99
C LEU A 92 -0.61 3.69 4.74
N LEU A 93 -0.95 4.80 4.08
CA LEU A 93 -1.80 4.75 2.90
C LEU A 93 -0.96 4.56 1.63
N GLY A 94 -0.88 3.34 1.13
CA GLY A 94 -0.43 3.11 -0.24
C GLY A 94 -1.58 3.21 -1.23
N LEU A 95 -1.49 4.12 -2.19
CA LEU A 95 -2.50 4.39 -3.22
C LEU A 95 -2.08 3.87 -4.58
N GLY A 96 -3.04 3.46 -5.40
CA GLY A 96 -2.75 3.07 -6.78
C GLY A 96 -3.96 3.13 -7.70
N VAL A 97 -3.64 3.12 -8.99
CA VAL A 97 -4.59 3.26 -10.10
C VAL A 97 -5.23 1.93 -10.54
N SER A 98 -4.84 0.80 -9.95
CA SER A 98 -5.26 -0.53 -10.39
C SER A 98 -4.90 -0.80 -11.86
N HIS A 99 -5.71 -1.58 -12.59
CA HIS A 99 -5.58 -1.90 -14.01
C HIS A 99 -6.96 -1.94 -14.69
N ALA A 100 -6.99 -1.70 -16.01
CA ALA A 100 -8.21 -1.50 -16.78
C ALA A 100 -9.30 -2.57 -16.57
N PRO A 101 -9.00 -3.89 -16.61
CA PRO A 101 -10.02 -4.92 -16.36
C PRO A 101 -10.80 -4.75 -15.05
N LEU A 102 -10.14 -4.40 -13.94
CA LEU A 102 -10.82 -4.18 -12.67
C LEU A 102 -11.54 -2.83 -12.62
N VAL A 103 -10.98 -1.80 -13.25
CA VAL A 103 -11.56 -0.45 -13.20
C VAL A 103 -12.82 -0.37 -14.07
N GLU A 104 -12.74 -0.86 -15.30
CA GLU A 104 -13.84 -0.81 -16.27
C GLU A 104 -14.85 -1.94 -16.02
N GLY A 105 -14.38 -3.18 -15.94
CA GLY A 105 -15.26 -4.35 -15.86
C GLY A 105 -15.93 -4.52 -14.50
N LEU A 106 -15.18 -4.38 -13.40
CA LEU A 106 -15.72 -4.62 -12.06
C LEU A 106 -16.29 -3.34 -11.42
N ARG A 107 -15.66 -2.19 -11.63
CA ARG A 107 -16.05 -0.94 -10.97
C ARG A 107 -16.90 -0.01 -11.82
N GLY A 108 -17.01 -0.26 -13.12
CA GLY A 108 -17.80 0.57 -14.02
C GLY A 108 -17.24 1.99 -14.19
N HIS A 109 -15.94 2.20 -13.95
CA HIS A 109 -15.26 3.47 -14.17
C HIS A 109 -14.45 3.44 -15.46
N ASN A 110 -14.18 4.62 -16.04
CA ASN A 110 -13.27 4.74 -17.17
C ASN A 110 -11.81 4.74 -16.67
N TYR A 111 -10.97 3.83 -17.16
CA TYR A 111 -9.56 3.79 -16.77
C TYR A 111 -8.78 5.00 -17.29
N GLY A 112 -9.03 5.42 -18.54
CA GLY A 112 -8.54 6.67 -19.11
C GLY A 112 -7.02 6.88 -19.00
N LYS A 113 -6.61 8.05 -18.48
CA LYS A 113 -5.21 8.46 -18.31
C LYS A 113 -4.80 8.35 -16.83
N PRO A 114 -4.31 7.19 -16.35
CA PRO A 114 -4.12 6.93 -14.92
C PRO A 114 -3.16 7.91 -14.22
N LEU A 115 -2.12 8.40 -14.91
CA LEU A 115 -1.21 9.40 -14.34
C LEU A 115 -1.89 10.73 -14.07
N ALA A 116 -2.70 11.21 -15.02
CA ALA A 116 -3.44 12.47 -14.87
C ALA A 116 -4.50 12.33 -13.78
N PHE A 117 -5.22 11.19 -13.78
CA PHE A 117 -6.22 10.90 -12.77
C PHE A 117 -5.64 10.82 -11.36
N MET A 118 -4.51 10.13 -11.16
CA MET A 118 -3.82 10.09 -9.86
C MET A 118 -3.38 11.49 -9.40
N ARG A 119 -2.87 12.33 -10.31
CA ARG A 119 -2.48 13.71 -9.96
C ARG A 119 -3.67 14.53 -9.47
N GLU A 120 -4.77 14.51 -10.24
CA GLU A 120 -6.00 15.21 -9.86
C GLU A 120 -6.58 14.67 -8.55
N TYR A 121 -6.53 13.35 -8.33
CA TYR A 121 -6.97 12.72 -7.10
C TYR A 121 -6.17 13.22 -5.88
N LEU A 122 -4.85 13.27 -5.99
CA LEU A 122 -3.97 13.80 -4.94
C LEU A 122 -4.19 15.30 -4.70
N ASP A 123 -4.45 16.07 -5.76
CA ASP A 123 -4.79 17.50 -5.63
C ASP A 123 -6.10 17.68 -4.85
N LYS A 124 -7.14 16.87 -5.15
CA LYS A 124 -8.40 16.87 -4.40
C LYS A 124 -8.21 16.40 -2.96
N MET A 125 -7.34 15.42 -2.69
CA MET A 125 -7.00 15.02 -1.32
C MET A 125 -6.36 16.18 -0.54
N GLY A 126 -5.51 16.98 -1.18
CA GLY A 126 -4.90 18.17 -0.57
C GLY A 126 -5.91 19.29 -0.24
N GLN A 127 -7.09 19.24 -0.84
CA GLN A 127 -8.18 20.20 -0.65
C GLN A 127 -9.33 19.65 0.23
N ALA A 128 -9.22 18.41 0.72
CA ALA A 128 -10.26 17.77 1.49
C ALA A 128 -10.52 18.52 2.82
N VAL A 129 -11.80 18.66 3.17
CA VAL A 129 -12.22 19.28 4.43
C VAL A 129 -12.29 18.20 5.51
N TYR A 130 -11.77 18.48 6.71
CA TYR A 130 -11.80 17.50 7.79
C TYR A 130 -11.96 18.18 9.14
N ASP A 131 -13.11 17.96 9.77
CA ASP A 131 -13.55 18.66 10.98
C ASP A 131 -13.39 17.81 12.26
N ALA A 132 -13.02 16.54 12.13
CA ALA A 132 -12.74 15.65 13.27
C ALA A 132 -11.29 15.82 13.79
N PRO A 133 -10.95 15.28 14.98
CA PRO A 133 -9.60 15.32 15.50
C PRO A 133 -8.58 14.75 14.50
N LYS A 134 -7.56 15.55 14.18
CA LYS A 134 -6.50 15.12 13.27
C LYS A 134 -5.50 14.22 13.99
N PRO A 135 -4.86 13.27 13.28
CA PRO A 135 -3.75 12.50 13.82
C PRO A 135 -2.62 13.42 14.31
N LYS A 136 -1.97 13.05 15.42
CA LYS A 136 -0.92 13.86 16.07
C LYS A 136 0.44 13.82 15.37
N GLY A 137 0.65 12.90 14.43
CA GLY A 137 1.92 12.68 13.76
C GLY A 137 1.78 12.52 12.25
N ASP A 138 2.84 12.03 11.62
CA ASP A 138 2.89 11.84 10.17
C ASP A 138 1.88 10.79 9.71
N SER A 139 0.98 11.20 8.82
CA SER A 139 0.03 10.32 8.14
C SER A 139 0.55 10.02 6.73
N GLU A 140 1.45 9.03 6.63
CA GLU A 140 2.20 8.78 5.39
C GLU A 140 1.32 8.29 4.22
N ILE A 141 1.61 8.81 3.02
CA ILE A 141 1.07 8.35 1.74
C ILE A 141 2.21 7.90 0.83
N VAL A 142 2.09 6.73 0.21
CA VAL A 142 2.96 6.30 -0.89
C VAL A 142 2.15 5.90 -2.12
N LEU A 143 2.76 5.98 -3.30
CA LEU A 143 2.09 5.57 -4.54
C LEU A 143 2.64 4.24 -5.05
N ALA A 144 1.76 3.36 -5.52
CA ALA A 144 2.13 2.31 -6.46
C ALA A 144 2.65 2.95 -7.74
N ALA A 145 3.97 2.86 -7.93
CA ALA A 145 4.65 3.54 -9.01
C ALA A 145 5.75 2.64 -9.60
N LEU A 146 5.55 2.22 -10.85
CA LEU A 146 6.54 1.47 -11.62
C LEU A 146 7.24 2.35 -12.65
N GLY A 147 6.46 3.02 -13.51
CA GLY A 147 7.00 3.84 -14.58
C GLY A 147 7.61 5.16 -14.07
N PRO A 148 8.59 5.74 -14.80
CA PRO A 148 9.33 6.92 -14.36
C PRO A 148 8.45 8.14 -14.11
N LYS A 149 7.36 8.31 -14.87
CA LYS A 149 6.42 9.43 -14.67
C LYS A 149 5.63 9.31 -13.38
N MET A 150 5.19 8.11 -13.00
CA MET A 150 4.48 7.87 -11.74
C MET A 150 5.44 7.96 -10.55
N LEU A 151 6.68 7.50 -10.71
CA LEU A 151 7.73 7.67 -9.70
C LEU A 151 8.04 9.15 -9.44
N LYS A 152 8.11 9.96 -10.50
CA LYS A 152 8.27 11.41 -10.36
C LYS A 152 7.08 12.04 -9.62
N LEU A 153 5.85 11.67 -9.98
CA LEU A 153 4.64 12.13 -9.26
C LEU A 153 4.67 11.71 -7.78
N ALA A 154 5.09 10.49 -7.47
CA ALA A 154 5.25 10.02 -6.09
C ALA A 154 6.25 10.87 -5.31
N GLY A 155 7.38 11.24 -5.92
CA GLY A 155 8.34 12.17 -5.32
C GLY A 155 7.79 13.58 -5.12
N GLU A 156 6.93 14.07 -6.02
CA GLU A 156 6.33 15.42 -5.96
C GLU A 156 5.21 15.53 -4.92
N LYS A 157 4.33 14.54 -4.83
CA LYS A 157 3.03 14.65 -4.13
C LYS A 157 2.76 13.61 -3.05
N ALA A 158 3.71 12.73 -2.77
CA ALA A 158 3.59 11.71 -1.72
C ALA A 158 4.89 11.61 -0.92
N ASP A 159 4.91 10.77 0.11
CA ASP A 159 6.09 10.51 0.94
C ASP A 159 7.05 9.52 0.27
N GLY A 160 6.59 8.81 -0.74
CA GLY A 160 7.39 7.83 -1.46
C GLY A 160 6.63 6.96 -2.45
N ALA A 161 7.28 5.87 -2.85
CA ALA A 161 6.73 4.89 -3.77
C ALA A 161 6.76 3.46 -3.19
N HIS A 162 5.83 2.65 -3.68
CA HIS A 162 5.74 1.22 -3.42
C HIS A 162 5.67 0.44 -4.75
N PRO A 163 6.81 0.09 -5.37
CA PRO A 163 6.83 -0.76 -6.55
C PRO A 163 6.50 -2.22 -6.21
N TYR A 164 5.89 -2.92 -7.17
CA TYR A 164 5.48 -4.33 -7.05
C TYR A 164 6.17 -5.17 -8.12
N ASN A 165 6.72 -6.33 -7.74
CA ASN A 165 7.33 -7.28 -8.66
C ASN A 165 8.40 -6.66 -9.59
N VAL A 166 9.44 -6.06 -8.99
CA VAL A 166 10.49 -5.34 -9.71
C VAL A 166 11.88 -5.94 -9.51
N THR A 167 12.80 -5.62 -10.43
CA THR A 167 14.19 -6.05 -10.35
C THR A 167 15.04 -5.09 -9.49
N PRO A 168 16.27 -5.50 -9.08
CA PRO A 168 17.22 -4.60 -8.43
C PRO A 168 17.57 -3.36 -9.29
N GLU A 169 17.66 -3.51 -10.61
CA GLU A 169 17.96 -2.41 -11.54
C GLU A 169 16.84 -1.37 -11.55
N HIS A 170 15.58 -1.83 -11.59
CA HIS A 170 14.42 -0.95 -11.46
C HIS A 170 14.45 -0.21 -10.12
N THR A 171 14.77 -0.90 -9.03
CA THR A 171 14.87 -0.29 -7.69
C THR A 171 15.93 0.82 -7.65
N ALA A 172 17.09 0.60 -8.26
CA ALA A 172 18.14 1.60 -8.37
C ALA A 172 17.68 2.82 -9.20
N GLN A 173 16.97 2.58 -10.31
CA GLN A 173 16.39 3.65 -11.12
C GLN A 173 15.32 4.44 -10.34
N ALA A 174 14.43 3.75 -9.62
CA ALA A 174 13.40 4.37 -8.80
C ALA A 174 14.02 5.26 -7.71
N ARG A 175 15.07 4.78 -7.03
CA ARG A 175 15.83 5.60 -6.06
C ARG A 175 16.42 6.86 -6.71
N LYS A 176 17.00 6.75 -7.91
CA LYS A 176 17.54 7.92 -8.63
C LYS A 176 16.45 8.96 -8.95
N ILE A 177 15.26 8.51 -9.34
CA ILE A 177 14.13 9.40 -9.68
C ILE A 177 13.55 10.07 -8.41
N LEU A 178 13.40 9.32 -7.32
CA LEU A 178 12.82 9.79 -6.07
C LEU A 178 13.76 10.67 -5.25
N GLY A 179 15.07 10.56 -5.47
CA GLY A 179 16.08 11.19 -4.64
C GLY A 179 16.28 10.46 -3.30
N PRO A 180 17.19 10.95 -2.43
CA PRO A 180 17.58 10.23 -1.22
C PRO A 180 16.52 10.25 -0.10
N ASN A 181 15.66 11.27 -0.07
CA ASN A 181 14.81 11.55 1.10
C ASN A 181 13.45 10.84 1.07
N LYS A 182 12.95 10.50 -0.12
CA LYS A 182 11.65 9.86 -0.27
C LYS A 182 11.70 8.38 0.09
N LYS A 183 10.62 7.87 0.65
CA LYS A 183 10.48 6.45 0.99
C LYS A 183 10.39 5.62 -0.28
N LEU A 184 10.98 4.43 -0.25
CA LEU A 184 10.88 3.46 -1.33
C LEU A 184 10.69 2.08 -0.71
N TYR A 185 9.46 1.61 -0.70
CA TYR A 185 9.07 0.33 -0.11
C TYR A 185 9.01 -0.71 -1.21
N VAL A 186 10.06 -1.52 -1.38
CA VAL A 186 10.17 -2.47 -2.49
C VAL A 186 9.62 -3.82 -2.07
N GLU A 187 8.67 -4.35 -2.83
CA GLU A 187 8.19 -5.71 -2.64
C GLU A 187 9.11 -6.72 -3.34
N HIS A 188 9.43 -7.80 -2.62
CA HIS A 188 10.20 -8.92 -3.15
C HIS A 188 9.48 -10.22 -2.83
N LYS A 189 9.33 -11.08 -3.85
CA LYS A 189 8.84 -12.45 -3.66
C LYS A 189 9.89 -13.25 -2.89
N VAL A 190 9.45 -13.91 -1.83
CA VAL A 190 10.29 -14.79 -1.01
C VAL A 190 9.67 -16.18 -1.03
N MET A 191 10.52 -17.20 -1.19
CA MET A 191 10.15 -18.60 -1.09
C MET A 191 11.13 -19.28 -0.15
N LEU A 192 10.61 -20.03 0.81
CA LEU A 192 11.43 -20.87 1.66
C LEU A 192 11.63 -22.22 0.97
N GLU A 193 12.70 -22.32 0.19
CA GLU A 193 13.11 -23.55 -0.48
C GLU A 193 14.65 -23.59 -0.53
N THR A 194 15.21 -24.72 -0.14
CA THR A 194 16.66 -24.94 -0.09
C THR A 194 17.23 -25.48 -1.39
N ASP A 195 16.41 -26.14 -2.22
CA ASP A 195 16.79 -26.62 -3.54
C ASP A 195 16.59 -25.52 -4.60
N PRO A 196 17.67 -24.96 -5.19
CA PRO A 196 17.55 -23.86 -6.13
C PRO A 196 16.88 -24.26 -7.46
N ALA A 197 16.88 -25.54 -7.84
CA ALA A 197 16.17 -26.00 -9.03
C ALA A 197 14.66 -26.00 -8.79
N LYS A 198 14.22 -26.52 -7.64
CA LYS A 198 12.81 -26.47 -7.22
C LYS A 198 12.32 -25.05 -7.04
N ALA A 199 13.09 -24.19 -6.37
CA ALA A 199 12.75 -22.79 -6.15
C ALA A 199 12.51 -22.06 -7.49
N ARG A 200 13.40 -22.23 -8.47
CA ARG A 200 13.27 -21.61 -9.80
C ARG A 200 12.12 -22.20 -10.61
N ALA A 201 11.87 -23.51 -10.51
CA ALA A 201 10.74 -24.14 -11.18
C ALA A 201 9.40 -23.62 -10.65
N ALA A 202 9.23 -23.58 -9.33
CA ALA A 202 8.05 -23.04 -8.68
C ALA A 202 7.89 -21.53 -8.96
N GLY A 203 8.98 -20.76 -8.91
CA GLY A 203 8.96 -19.34 -9.26
C GLY A 203 8.47 -19.07 -10.69
N ARG A 204 8.88 -19.89 -11.67
CA ARG A 204 8.40 -19.78 -13.06
C ARG A 204 6.92 -20.12 -13.24
N GLN A 205 6.37 -20.99 -12.38
CA GLN A 205 4.94 -21.33 -12.42
C GLN A 205 4.05 -20.27 -11.78
N ALA A 206 4.62 -19.44 -10.89
CA ALA A 206 3.90 -18.42 -10.15
C ALA A 206 3.90 -17.03 -10.83
N LEU A 207 4.65 -16.87 -11.92
CA LEU A 207 4.68 -15.67 -12.79
C LEU A 207 3.65 -15.80 -13.91
#